data_AF-A0A6N6T7N7-F1
#
_entry.id   AF-A0A6N6T7N7-F1
#
_cell.length_a   1.000
_cell.length_b   1.000
_cell.length_c   1.000
_cell.angle_alpha   90.00
_cell.angle_beta   90.00
_cell.angle_gamma   90.00
#
_symmetry.space_group_name_H-M   'P 1'
#
loop_
_entity.id
_entity.type
_entity.pdbx_description
1 polymer ?
#
loop_
_entity_poly.entity_id
_entity_poly.type
_entity_poly.pdbx_seq_one_letter_code
_entity_poly.pdbx_strand_id
1 'polypeptide(L)'
;MGLPDTSPTPKKDSMGMDYIPVYESEVAPPTPATASKRILFYRNPMGLPDTSPTPKKDSMGMDYIPVYEGEETGGDQVRISPEKVQKLGVRTEAARRRVLSRPVRAVGLIAPDERRLFTVTARFEGWIERLLVNSTGQTVKRGEPLMAVYSPELVSAQREYLLASGGLRSLRASSPETREGMSQLAETALLR
;
A
#
# COMPACT_ATOMS: atom_id res chain seq x y z
N MET A 1 -5.10 79.52 28.84
CA MET A 1 -5.03 78.58 27.70
C MET A 1 -6.47 78.43 27.20
N GLY A 2 -6.82 79.09 26.10
CA GLY A 2 -8.21 79.26 25.66
C GLY A 2 -8.78 78.00 25.01
N LEU A 3 -10.08 77.75 25.18
CA LEU A 3 -10.80 76.67 24.53
C LEU A 3 -10.85 76.90 23.00
N PRO A 4 -10.86 75.84 22.17
CA PRO A 4 -10.99 75.98 20.71
C PRO A 4 -12.38 76.53 20.35
N ASP A 5 -12.40 77.62 19.58
CA ASP A 5 -13.61 78.21 19.02
C ASP A 5 -14.12 77.33 17.87
N THR A 6 -15.33 76.78 18.00
CA THR A 6 -15.93 75.87 17.01
C THR A 6 -17.32 76.38 16.63
N SER A 7 -17.65 76.32 15.34
CA SER A 7 -18.93 76.82 14.80
C SER A 7 -19.61 75.71 14.00
N PRO A 8 -20.92 75.45 14.20
CA PRO A 8 -21.67 74.42 13.48
C PRO A 8 -22.04 74.81 12.04
N THR A 9 -21.79 76.05 11.64
CA THR A 9 -21.95 76.54 10.26
C THR A 9 -20.61 77.07 9.74
N PRO A 10 -20.28 76.89 8.44
CA PRO A 10 -19.05 77.40 7.85
C PRO A 10 -18.90 78.91 8.11
N LYS A 11 -17.81 79.29 8.76
CA LYS A 11 -17.48 80.67 9.13
C LYS A 11 -16.00 80.92 8.84
N LYS A 12 -15.61 82.18 8.71
CA LYS A 12 -14.22 82.64 8.64
C LYS A 12 -13.78 83.23 9.98
N ASP A 13 -12.51 83.03 10.33
CA ASP A 13 -11.94 83.62 11.54
C ASP A 13 -11.61 85.12 11.33
N SER A 14 -11.17 85.79 12.39
CA SER A 14 -10.82 87.22 12.34
C SER A 14 -9.61 87.54 11.45
N MET A 15 -8.91 86.53 10.91
CA MET A 15 -7.80 86.68 9.97
C MET A 15 -8.18 86.24 8.54
N GLY A 16 -9.45 85.94 8.28
CA GLY A 16 -9.99 85.67 6.94
C GLY A 16 -9.78 84.24 6.45
N MET A 17 -9.34 83.32 7.32
CA MET A 17 -9.19 81.91 6.97
C MET A 17 -10.48 81.14 7.24
N ASP A 18 -10.81 80.22 6.33
CA ASP A 18 -11.96 79.33 6.47
C ASP A 18 -11.70 78.29 7.56
N TYR A 19 -12.69 78.06 8.42
CA TYR A 19 -12.59 77.01 9.44
C TYR A 19 -12.48 75.64 8.76
N ILE A 20 -11.57 74.82 9.26
CA ILE A 20 -11.32 73.48 8.72
C ILE A 20 -12.50 72.56 9.12
N PRO A 21 -13.22 71.96 8.15
CA PRO A 21 -14.31 71.04 8.46
C PRO A 21 -13.74 69.75 9.03
N VAL A 22 -14.05 69.47 10.30
CA VAL A 22 -13.77 68.18 10.96
C VAL A 22 -15.05 67.35 10.86
N TYR A 23 -14.98 66.25 10.09
CA TYR A 23 -16.10 65.33 9.92
C TYR A 23 -16.16 64.35 11.11
N GLU A 24 -17.37 63.98 11.52
CA GLU A 24 -17.69 63.14 12.71
C GLU A 24 -17.00 61.75 12.71
N SER A 25 -16.34 61.37 11.62
CA SER A 25 -15.58 60.13 11.48
C SER A 25 -14.19 60.12 12.13
N GLU A 26 -13.73 61.21 12.76
CA GLU A 26 -12.45 61.25 13.51
C GLU A 26 -12.60 61.52 15.02
N VAL A 27 -13.82 61.46 15.56
CA VAL A 27 -14.05 61.43 17.02
C VAL A 27 -14.61 60.08 17.40
N ALA A 28 -13.71 59.13 17.68
CA ALA A 28 -14.11 57.91 18.38
C ALA A 28 -14.71 58.31 19.74
N PRO A 29 -15.92 57.83 20.09
CA PRO A 29 -16.55 58.16 21.36
C PRO A 29 -15.65 57.67 22.52
N PRO A 30 -15.66 58.32 23.70
CA PRO A 30 -15.09 57.72 24.90
C PRO A 30 -15.89 56.46 25.22
N THR A 31 -15.37 55.31 24.79
CA THR A 31 -15.92 54.00 25.12
C THR A 31 -15.96 53.89 26.65
N PRO A 32 -17.13 53.69 27.27
CA PRO A 32 -17.17 53.31 28.68
C PRO A 32 -16.39 52.01 28.81
N ALA A 33 -15.25 52.08 29.50
CA ALA A 33 -14.45 50.93 29.89
C ALA A 33 -15.24 50.12 30.92
N THR A 34 -16.15 49.29 30.44
CA THR A 34 -16.62 48.10 31.16
C THR A 34 -16.83 47.03 30.11
N ALA A 35 -15.72 46.57 29.52
CA ALA A 35 -15.70 45.28 28.84
C ALA A 35 -16.05 44.23 29.90
N SER A 36 -17.31 43.81 29.89
CA SER A 36 -17.84 42.68 30.63
C SER A 36 -17.16 41.41 30.12
N LYS A 37 -15.90 41.21 30.51
CA LYS A 37 -15.25 39.91 30.37
C LYS A 37 -16.10 38.91 31.13
N ARG A 38 -16.62 37.91 30.42
CA ARG A 38 -17.45 36.86 31.02
C ARG A 38 -16.57 36.08 31.99
N ILE A 39 -16.94 36.12 33.27
CA ILE A 39 -16.26 35.37 34.32
C ILE A 39 -16.67 33.91 34.12
N LEU A 40 -15.69 33.03 33.91
CA LEU A 40 -15.94 31.61 33.65
C LEU A 40 -16.12 30.86 34.99
N PHE A 41 -15.22 31.13 35.94
CA PHE A 41 -15.28 30.65 37.31
C PHE A 41 -14.37 31.49 38.22
N TYR A 42 -14.59 31.41 39.52
CA TYR A 42 -13.76 32.02 40.55
C TYR A 42 -12.84 30.95 41.15
N ARG A 43 -11.55 31.26 41.36
CA ARG A 43 -10.57 30.35 42.00
C ARG A 43 -10.13 30.86 43.36
N ASN A 44 -9.80 29.93 44.26
CA ASN A 44 -9.28 30.26 45.58
C ASN A 44 -7.91 30.99 45.46
N PRO A 45 -7.71 32.15 46.11
CA PRO A 45 -6.44 32.88 46.09
C PRO A 45 -5.25 32.08 46.64
N MET A 46 -5.49 31.06 47.47
CA MET A 46 -4.45 30.20 48.04
C MET A 46 -3.94 29.10 47.08
N GLY A 47 -4.39 29.09 45.82
CA GLY A 47 -3.93 28.13 44.80
C GLY A 47 -4.42 26.69 44.99
N LEU A 48 -5.36 26.48 45.91
CA LEU A 48 -6.07 25.21 46.08
C LEU A 48 -6.96 24.95 44.85
N PRO A 49 -7.19 23.69 44.44
CA PRO A 49 -8.03 23.33 43.29
C PRO A 49 -9.54 23.56 43.52
N ASP A 50 -9.91 24.36 44.53
CA ASP A 50 -11.29 24.74 44.83
C ASP A 50 -11.73 25.88 43.90
N THR A 51 -12.74 25.61 43.07
CA THR A 51 -13.29 26.54 42.08
C THR A 51 -14.80 26.69 42.29
N SER A 52 -15.32 27.90 42.13
CA SER A 52 -16.73 28.22 42.34
C SER A 52 -17.31 28.99 41.15
N PRO A 53 -18.48 28.59 40.61
CA PRO A 53 -19.15 29.33 39.53
C PRO A 53 -19.76 30.65 39.99
N THR A 54 -20.01 30.80 41.29
CA THR A 54 -20.48 32.05 41.92
C THR A 54 -19.38 32.67 42.79
N PRO A 55 -19.39 34.00 43.00
CA PRO A 55 -18.50 34.64 43.97
C PRO A 55 -18.63 33.96 45.34
N LYS A 56 -17.52 33.50 45.90
CA LYS A 56 -17.44 32.82 47.19
C LYS A 56 -16.24 33.36 47.97
N LYS A 57 -16.34 33.33 49.29
CA LYS A 57 -15.24 33.61 50.21
C LYS A 57 -14.63 32.32 50.72
N ASP A 58 -13.31 32.29 50.89
CA ASP A 58 -12.63 31.17 51.56
C ASP A 58 -12.89 31.18 53.08
N SER A 59 -12.43 30.15 53.78
CA SER A 59 -12.56 30.02 55.24
C SER A 59 -11.85 31.13 56.04
N MET A 60 -11.04 31.95 55.38
CA MET A 60 -10.34 33.10 55.95
C MET A 60 -10.98 34.45 55.54
N GLY A 61 -12.09 34.43 54.80
CA GLY A 61 -12.87 35.60 54.44
C GLY A 61 -12.41 36.34 53.16
N MET A 62 -11.46 35.79 52.40
CA MET A 62 -10.97 36.39 51.16
C MET A 62 -11.84 36.01 49.96
N ASP A 63 -12.11 36.98 49.08
CA ASP A 63 -12.89 36.77 47.87
C ASP A 63 -12.11 35.95 46.84
N TYR A 64 -12.77 34.99 46.20
CA TYR A 64 -12.16 34.21 45.12
C TYR A 64 -11.86 35.11 43.90
N ILE A 65 -10.77 34.81 43.20
CA ILE A 65 -10.29 35.62 42.08
C ILE A 65 -11.04 35.21 40.80
N PRO A 66 -11.69 36.15 40.09
CA PRO A 66 -12.38 35.84 38.83
C PRO A 66 -11.38 35.47 37.73
N VAL A 67 -11.58 34.32 37.09
CA VAL A 67 -10.86 33.91 35.89
C VAL A 67 -11.74 34.19 34.67
N TYR A 68 -11.20 34.96 33.73
CA TYR A 68 -11.89 35.40 32.53
C TYR A 68 -11.61 34.48 31.35
N GLU A 69 -12.59 34.36 30.45
CA GLU A 69 -12.46 33.66 29.17
C GLU A 69 -11.26 34.21 28.37
N GLY A 70 -10.23 33.38 28.15
CA GLY A 70 -9.00 33.73 27.42
C GLY A 70 -7.69 33.67 28.22
N GLU A 71 -7.73 33.57 29.55
CA GLU A 71 -6.54 33.37 30.41
C GLU A 71 -6.24 31.89 30.74
N GLU A 72 -6.89 30.94 30.04
CA GLU A 72 -6.53 29.53 30.13
C GLU A 72 -5.15 29.29 29.50
N THR A 73 -4.14 29.10 30.34
CA THR A 73 -2.85 28.55 29.92
C THR A 73 -2.89 27.05 30.20
N GLY A 74 -3.70 26.32 29.43
CA GLY A 74 -3.73 24.86 29.46
C GLY A 74 -2.42 24.27 28.95
N GLY A 75 -1.82 23.34 29.70
CA GLY A 75 -0.46 22.81 29.52
C GLY A 75 -0.17 21.96 28.27
N ASP A 76 -1.03 22.04 27.24
CA ASP A 76 -0.95 21.21 26.03
C ASP A 76 -0.73 22.04 24.74
N GLN A 77 -0.47 23.36 24.90
CA GLN A 77 -0.18 24.25 23.77
C GLN A 77 1.11 25.06 24.03
N VAL A 78 2.01 25.05 23.05
CA VAL A 78 3.21 25.87 23.05
C VAL A 78 2.99 27.09 22.16
N ARG A 79 3.07 28.28 22.75
CA ARG A 79 2.99 29.55 22.01
C ARG A 79 4.40 30.03 21.65
N ILE A 80 4.59 30.39 20.38
CA ILE A 80 5.84 30.91 19.85
C ILE A 80 5.54 32.24 19.16
N SER A 81 6.41 33.24 19.35
CA SER A 81 6.22 34.55 18.72
C SER A 81 6.41 34.48 17.19
N PRO A 82 5.62 35.25 16.42
CA PRO A 82 5.68 35.24 14.95
C PRO A 82 7.06 35.65 14.42
N GLU A 83 7.75 36.58 15.08
CA GLU A 83 9.12 36.96 14.73
C GLU A 83 10.11 35.79 14.81
N LYS A 84 9.92 34.89 15.79
CA LYS A 84 10.77 33.72 15.97
C LYS A 84 10.47 32.66 14.90
N VAL A 85 9.20 32.48 14.56
CA VAL A 85 8.75 31.60 13.46
C VAL A 85 9.33 32.09 12.12
N GLN A 86 9.31 33.40 11.87
CA GLN A 86 9.83 34.00 10.64
C GLN A 86 11.37 33.90 10.55
N LYS A 87 12.09 34.22 11.64
CA LYS A 87 13.56 34.08 11.68
C LYS A 87 14.03 32.64 11.48
N LEU A 88 13.25 31.65 11.95
CA LEU A 88 13.53 30.23 11.80
C LEU A 88 13.10 29.65 10.43
N GLY A 89 12.36 30.41 9.62
CA GLY A 89 11.94 29.97 8.29
C GLY A 89 11.00 28.76 8.30
N VAL A 90 10.11 28.67 9.28
CA VAL A 90 9.21 27.52 9.44
C VAL A 90 8.31 27.36 8.21
N ARG A 91 8.28 26.15 7.64
CA ARG A 91 7.39 25.76 6.55
C ARG A 91 6.40 24.73 7.05
N THR A 92 5.14 24.89 6.67
CA THR A 92 4.06 23.96 7.01
C THR A 92 3.35 23.50 5.73
N GLU A 93 2.82 22.29 5.78
CA GLU A 93 1.96 21.74 4.73
C GLU A 93 0.77 21.04 5.41
N ALA A 94 -0.42 21.18 4.84
CA ALA A 94 -1.61 20.53 5.39
C ALA A 94 -1.51 19.00 5.27
N ALA A 95 -1.79 18.28 6.35
CA ALA A 95 -1.80 16.82 6.32
C ALA A 95 -2.89 16.32 5.35
N ARG A 96 -2.49 15.46 4.40
CA ARG A 96 -3.39 14.84 3.42
C ARG A 96 -3.14 13.34 3.36
N ARG A 97 -4.22 12.57 3.16
CA ARG A 97 -4.10 11.15 2.81
C ARG A 97 -3.62 11.04 1.37
N ARG A 98 -2.59 10.23 1.14
CA ARG A 98 -2.05 9.95 -0.20
C ARG A 98 -1.58 8.50 -0.28
N VAL A 99 -1.64 7.92 -1.47
CA VAL A 99 -1.05 6.60 -1.73
C VAL A 99 0.46 6.79 -1.83
N LEU A 100 1.20 6.11 -0.95
CA LEU A 100 2.66 6.11 -0.97
C LEU A 100 3.14 4.84 -1.67
N SER A 101 3.59 4.97 -2.92
CA SER A 101 4.28 3.88 -3.62
C SER A 101 5.78 3.98 -3.35
N ARG A 102 6.38 2.90 -2.84
CA ARG A 102 7.85 2.79 -2.75
C ARG A 102 8.33 1.75 -3.76
N PRO A 103 9.16 2.13 -4.75
CA PRO A 103 9.69 1.16 -5.70
C PRO A 103 10.60 0.18 -4.95
N VAL A 104 10.34 -1.12 -5.12
CA VAL A 104 11.20 -2.19 -4.60
C VAL A 104 12.03 -2.72 -5.76
N ARG A 105 13.35 -2.80 -5.56
CA ARG A 105 14.25 -3.48 -6.50
C ARG A 105 14.60 -4.84 -5.94
N ALA A 106 14.27 -5.89 -6.68
CA ALA A 106 14.58 -7.26 -6.35
C ALA A 106 15.26 -7.94 -7.54
N VAL A 107 16.07 -8.95 -7.26
CA VAL A 107 16.62 -9.85 -8.28
C VAL A 107 15.66 -11.01 -8.51
N GLY A 108 15.64 -11.53 -9.74
CA GLY A 108 14.87 -12.72 -10.10
C GLY A 108 15.78 -13.81 -10.66
N LEU A 109 15.34 -15.06 -10.56
CA LEU A 109 16.01 -16.20 -11.18
C LEU A 109 15.20 -16.64 -12.40
N ILE A 110 15.89 -16.93 -13.50
CA ILE A 110 15.29 -17.54 -14.67
C ILE A 110 15.32 -19.04 -14.45
N ALA A 111 14.15 -19.65 -14.25
CA ALA A 111 13.99 -21.08 -14.12
C ALA A 111 13.39 -21.67 -15.41
N PRO A 112 13.75 -22.92 -15.78
CA PRO A 112 13.05 -23.62 -16.83
C PRO A 112 11.59 -23.84 -16.45
N ASP A 113 10.70 -23.81 -17.44
CA ASP A 113 9.31 -24.18 -17.25
C ASP A 113 9.21 -25.70 -17.04
N GLU A 114 8.94 -26.12 -15.80
CA GLU A 114 8.82 -27.52 -15.41
C GLU A 114 7.75 -28.27 -16.22
N ARG A 115 6.74 -27.57 -16.72
CA ARG A 115 5.68 -28.16 -17.56
C ARG A 115 6.18 -28.53 -18.96
N ARG A 116 7.37 -28.06 -19.33
CA ARG A 116 8.03 -28.31 -20.62
C ARG A 116 9.28 -29.18 -20.48
N LEU A 117 9.53 -29.71 -19.28
CA LEU A 117 10.56 -30.72 -19.06
C LEU A 117 9.99 -32.10 -19.37
N PHE A 118 10.67 -32.84 -20.24
CA PHE A 118 10.30 -34.20 -20.62
C PHE A 118 11.47 -35.13 -20.36
N THR A 119 11.20 -36.24 -19.68
CA THR A 119 12.15 -37.34 -19.52
C THR A 119 11.77 -38.45 -20.48
N VAL A 120 12.67 -38.76 -21.41
CA VAL A 120 12.49 -39.86 -22.37
C VAL A 120 13.21 -41.08 -21.83
N THR A 121 12.46 -42.14 -21.54
CA THR A 121 12.97 -43.41 -21.01
C THR A 121 12.56 -44.55 -21.92
N ALA A 122 13.46 -45.51 -22.13
CA ALA A 122 13.13 -46.73 -22.84
C ALA A 122 12.15 -47.57 -22.00
N ARG A 123 11.12 -48.13 -22.64
CA ARG A 123 10.12 -49.00 -21.98
C ARG A 123 10.50 -50.49 -22.04
N PHE A 124 11.74 -50.77 -22.40
CA PHE A 124 12.29 -52.11 -22.62
C PHE A 124 13.78 -52.09 -22.28
N GLU A 125 14.35 -53.27 -22.02
CA GLU A 125 15.79 -53.42 -21.81
C GLU A 125 16.53 -53.62 -23.14
N GLY A 126 17.75 -53.09 -23.23
CA GLY A 126 18.57 -53.18 -24.43
C GLY A 126 19.88 -52.43 -24.34
N TRP A 127 20.66 -52.46 -25.42
CA TRP A 127 21.93 -51.76 -25.54
C TRP A 127 21.83 -50.62 -26.54
N ILE A 128 22.47 -49.49 -26.23
CA ILE A 128 22.57 -48.36 -27.14
C ILE A 128 23.58 -48.71 -28.23
N GLU A 129 23.13 -48.80 -29.48
CA GLU A 129 23.99 -49.03 -30.64
C GLU A 129 24.61 -47.72 -31.14
N ARG A 130 23.84 -46.63 -31.07
CA ARG A 130 24.28 -45.30 -31.51
C ARG A 130 23.66 -44.22 -30.67
N LEU A 131 24.48 -43.30 -30.18
CA LEU A 131 24.03 -42.10 -29.49
C LEU A 131 24.15 -40.91 -30.44
N LEU A 132 23.02 -40.34 -30.86
CA LEU A 132 23.01 -39.18 -31.78
C LEU A 132 23.13 -37.86 -31.03
N VAL A 133 22.57 -37.79 -29.83
CA VAL A 133 22.67 -36.64 -28.93
C VAL A 133 23.54 -37.03 -27.76
N ASN A 134 24.80 -36.61 -27.79
CA ASN A 134 25.84 -37.10 -26.87
C ASN A 134 26.30 -36.06 -25.83
N SER A 135 25.72 -34.86 -25.83
CA SER A 135 26.15 -33.76 -24.95
C SER A 135 24.98 -33.03 -24.30
N THR A 136 25.12 -32.74 -23.01
CA THR A 136 24.16 -31.94 -22.25
C THR A 136 24.13 -30.50 -22.78
N GLY A 137 22.93 -29.97 -23.03
CA GLY A 137 22.73 -28.63 -23.60
C GLY A 137 22.69 -28.61 -25.13
N GLN A 138 22.90 -29.74 -25.81
CA GLN A 138 22.66 -29.85 -27.24
C GLN A 138 21.18 -29.57 -27.53
N THR A 139 20.93 -28.67 -28.49
CA THR A 139 19.56 -28.33 -28.89
C THR A 139 18.99 -29.43 -29.77
N VAL A 140 17.77 -29.86 -29.47
CA VAL A 140 17.03 -30.88 -30.22
C VAL A 140 15.64 -30.39 -30.56
N LYS A 141 15.06 -30.90 -31.65
CA LYS A 141 13.69 -30.63 -32.07
C LYS A 141 12.78 -31.82 -31.77
N ARG A 142 11.46 -31.55 -31.70
CA ARG A 142 10.46 -32.62 -31.56
C ARG A 142 10.57 -33.59 -32.75
N GLY A 143 10.70 -34.88 -32.45
CA GLY A 143 10.84 -35.94 -33.46
C GLY A 143 12.28 -36.21 -33.89
N GLU A 144 13.25 -35.47 -33.36
CA GLU A 144 14.66 -35.74 -33.63
C GLU A 144 15.11 -37.03 -32.92
N PRO A 145 15.77 -37.96 -33.63
CA PRO A 145 16.26 -39.20 -33.03
C PRO A 145 17.38 -38.93 -32.03
N LEU A 146 17.20 -39.39 -30.79
CA LEU A 146 18.18 -39.19 -29.70
C LEU A 146 19.22 -40.31 -29.65
N MET A 147 18.78 -41.56 -29.82
CA MET A 147 19.60 -42.76 -29.76
C MET A 147 18.96 -43.89 -30.58
N ALA A 148 19.78 -44.83 -31.02
CA ALA A 148 19.37 -46.13 -31.56
C ALA A 148 19.67 -47.21 -30.51
N VAL A 149 18.69 -48.05 -30.22
CA VAL A 149 18.75 -49.08 -29.17
C VAL A 149 18.39 -50.43 -29.76
N TYR A 150 19.17 -51.45 -29.43
CA TYR A 150 18.91 -52.84 -29.75
C TYR A 150 18.40 -53.58 -28.51
N SER A 151 17.27 -54.28 -28.63
CA SER A 151 16.66 -55.08 -27.56
C SER A 151 16.42 -56.52 -28.03
N PRO A 152 17.12 -57.52 -27.43
CA PRO A 152 16.86 -58.93 -27.72
C PRO A 152 15.45 -59.38 -27.40
N GLU A 153 14.87 -58.82 -26.33
CA GLU A 153 13.53 -59.16 -25.89
C GLU A 153 12.50 -58.74 -26.94
N LEU A 154 12.58 -57.48 -27.42
CA LEU A 154 11.69 -57.00 -28.49
C LEU A 154 11.87 -57.80 -29.79
N VAL A 155 13.10 -58.14 -30.16
CA VAL A 155 13.35 -58.97 -31.36
C VAL A 155 12.74 -60.35 -31.19
N SER A 156 12.82 -60.94 -30.00
CA SER A 156 12.24 -62.25 -29.69
C SER A 156 10.72 -62.20 -29.72
N ALA A 157 10.10 -61.21 -29.06
CA ALA A 157 8.66 -60.99 -29.07
C ALA A 157 8.13 -60.75 -30.49
N GLN A 158 8.84 -59.97 -31.30
CA GLN A 158 8.50 -59.76 -32.71
C GLN A 158 8.53 -61.06 -33.51
N ARG A 159 9.56 -61.90 -33.35
CA ARG A 159 9.63 -63.20 -34.03
C ARG A 159 8.50 -64.12 -33.60
N GLU A 160 8.19 -64.18 -32.31
CA GLU A 160 7.08 -64.96 -31.76
C GLU A 160 5.74 -64.50 -32.36
N TYR A 161 5.48 -63.20 -32.40
CA TYR A 161 4.28 -62.62 -33.03
C TYR A 161 4.20 -62.93 -34.54
N LEU A 162 5.31 -62.84 -35.27
CA LEU A 162 5.35 -63.15 -36.70
C LEU A 162 5.07 -64.65 -36.96
N LEU A 163 5.59 -65.54 -36.11
CA LEU A 163 5.31 -66.98 -36.17
C LEU A 163 3.84 -67.28 -35.83
N ALA A 164 3.30 -66.69 -34.76
CA ALA A 164 1.91 -66.87 -34.35
C ALA A 164 0.94 -66.35 -35.42
N SER A 165 1.17 -65.15 -35.97
CA SER A 165 0.35 -64.57 -37.03
C SER A 165 0.49 -65.29 -38.38
N GLY A 166 1.67 -65.81 -38.70
CA GLY A 166 1.92 -66.68 -39.85
C GLY A 166 1.21 -68.02 -39.72
N GLY A 167 1.32 -68.66 -38.55
CA GLY A 167 0.65 -69.90 -38.21
C GLY A 167 -0.87 -69.76 -38.26
N LEU A 168 -1.44 -68.67 -37.74
CA LEU A 168 -2.88 -68.43 -37.80
C LEU A 168 -3.41 -68.35 -39.25
N ARG A 169 -2.59 -67.84 -40.19
CA ARG A 169 -2.94 -67.79 -41.62
C ARG A 169 -2.91 -69.18 -42.25
N SER A 170 -1.95 -70.03 -41.92
CA SER A 170 -1.86 -71.40 -42.45
C SER A 170 -2.88 -72.35 -41.80
N LEU A 171 -3.24 -72.10 -40.53
CA LEU A 171 -4.18 -72.89 -39.73
C LEU A 171 -5.65 -72.49 -39.93
N ARG A 172 -5.97 -71.70 -40.96
CA ARG A 172 -7.37 -71.32 -41.29
C ARG A 172 -8.28 -72.54 -41.52
N ALA A 173 -7.72 -73.67 -41.94
CA ALA A 173 -8.43 -74.94 -42.13
C ALA A 173 -8.31 -75.91 -40.94
N SER A 174 -7.67 -75.50 -39.84
CA SER A 174 -7.39 -76.35 -38.68
C SER A 174 -8.43 -76.20 -37.57
N SER A 175 -8.37 -77.11 -36.58
CA SER A 175 -9.27 -77.17 -35.44
C SER A 175 -9.33 -75.84 -34.67
N PRO A 176 -10.52 -75.46 -34.14
CA PRO A 176 -10.74 -74.17 -33.48
C PRO A 176 -9.83 -73.96 -32.27
N GLU A 177 -9.50 -75.01 -31.52
CA GLU A 177 -8.64 -74.96 -30.35
C GLU A 177 -7.19 -74.55 -30.71
N THR A 178 -6.68 -75.02 -31.85
CA THR A 178 -5.34 -74.68 -32.34
C THR A 178 -5.28 -73.22 -32.81
N ARG A 179 -6.39 -72.69 -33.34
CA ARG A 179 -6.49 -71.28 -33.73
C ARG A 179 -6.54 -70.36 -32.51
N GLU A 180 -7.27 -70.73 -31.46
CA GLU A 180 -7.35 -69.97 -30.22
C GLU A 180 -6.00 -69.89 -29.50
N GLY A 181 -5.29 -71.02 -29.38
CA GLY A 181 -3.95 -71.04 -28.79
C GLY A 181 -2.96 -70.14 -29.53
N MET A 182 -3.01 -70.15 -30.88
CA MET A 182 -2.16 -69.27 -31.69
C MET A 182 -2.55 -67.80 -31.60
N SER A 183 -3.84 -67.47 -31.45
CA SER A 183 -4.27 -66.08 -31.21
C SER A 183 -3.84 -65.56 -29.84
N GLN A 184 -3.91 -66.39 -28.79
CA GLN A 184 -3.45 -66.00 -27.45
C GLN A 184 -1.93 -65.77 -27.43
N LEU A 185 -1.16 -66.59 -28.13
CA LEU A 185 0.28 -66.36 -28.30
C LEU A 185 0.56 -65.04 -29.03
N ALA A 186 -0.20 -64.73 -30.07
CA ALA A 186 -0.06 -63.45 -30.78
C ALA A 186 -0.41 -62.24 -29.91
N GLU A 187 -1.47 -62.30 -29.12
CA GLU A 187 -1.85 -61.21 -28.19
C GLU A 187 -0.83 -61.02 -27.08
N THR A 188 -0.37 -62.11 -26.46
CA THR A 188 0.61 -62.04 -25.38
C THR A 188 1.97 -61.51 -25.84
N ALA A 189 2.40 -61.85 -27.06
CA ALA A 189 3.62 -61.29 -27.66
C ALA A 189 3.51 -59.79 -27.98
N LEU A 190 2.30 -59.25 -28.16
CA LEU A 190 2.05 -57.83 -28.45
C LEU A 190 1.94 -56.97 -27.17
N LEU A 191 1.54 -57.60 -26.06
CA LEU A 191 1.38 -56.96 -24.75
C LEU A 191 2.67 -56.94 -23.91
N ARG A 192 3.71 -57.64 -24.36
CA ARG A 192 5.03 -57.71 -23.72
C ARG A 192 5.89 -56.52 -24.15
#